data_AF-A0A662IHJ5-F1
#
_entry.id   AF-A0A662IHJ5-F1
#
_cell.length_a   1.000
_cell.length_b   1.000
_cell.length_c   1.000
_cell.angle_alpha   90.00
_cell.angle_beta   90.00
_cell.angle_gamma   90.00
#
_symmetry.space_group_name_H-M   'P 1'
#
loop_
_entity.id
_entity.type
_entity.pdbx_description
1 polymer ?
#
loop_
_entity_poly.entity_id
_entity_poly.type
_entity_poly.pdbx_seq_one_letter_code
_entity_poly.pdbx_strand_id
1 'polypeptide(L)' 'MVSISEVLLRKVQLVGGSTLAISLPKNWTRRVGLKPGDYVFIALESDGSL' A
#
# COMPACT_ATOMS: atom_id res chain seq x y z
N MET A 1 16.68 12.45 14.91
CA MET A 1 16.70 12.66 13.45
C MET A 1 15.47 11.95 12.89
N VAL A 2 14.41 12.69 12.59
CA VAL A 2 13.18 12.11 12.05
C VAL A 2 13.39 11.92 10.56
N SER A 3 13.37 10.67 10.08
CA SER A 3 13.29 10.39 8.65
C SER A 3 11.92 10.89 8.19
N ILE A 4 11.91 11.83 7.25
CA ILE A 4 10.68 12.20 6.55
C ILE A 4 10.29 10.95 5.75
N SER A 5 9.20 10.29 6.15
CA SER A 5 8.56 9.28 5.32
C SER A 5 8.00 9.96 4.07
N GLU A 6 8.35 9.46 2.89
CA GLU A 6 7.71 9.92 1.66
C GLU A 6 6.22 9.55 1.72
N VAL A 7 5.35 10.55 1.88
CA VAL A 7 3.91 10.36 1.80
C VAL A 7 3.51 10.32 0.32
N LEU A 8 3.07 9.14 -0.14
CA LEU A 8 2.66 8.93 -1.52
C LEU A 8 1.13 8.87 -1.62
N LEU A 9 0.54 9.77 -2.39
CA LEU A 9 -0.88 9.73 -2.68
C LEU A 9 -1.20 8.65 -3.72
N ARG A 10 -2.14 7.76 -3.41
CA ARG A 10 -2.68 6.76 -4.33
C ARG A 10 -4.20 6.84 -4.37
N LYS A 11 -4.75 6.76 -5.57
CA LYS A 11 -6.19 6.68 -5.77
C LYS A 11 -6.66 5.27 -5.42
N VAL A 12 -7.71 5.18 -4.61
CA VAL A 12 -8.45 3.93 -4.39
C VAL A 12 -9.28 3.62 -5.63
N GLN A 13 -9.20 2.39 -6.11
CA GLN A 13 -9.88 1.92 -7.33
C GLN A 13 -10.90 0.86 -6.99
N LEU A 14 -12.04 0.85 -7.68
CA LEU A 14 -12.99 -0.27 -7.64
C LEU A 14 -12.58 -1.31 -8.70
N VAL A 15 -12.47 -2.56 -8.28
CA VAL A 15 -12.10 -3.72 -9.12
C VAL A 15 -13.14 -4.83 -8.91
N GLY A 16 -13.54 -5.50 -9.99
CA GLY A 16 -14.45 -6.66 -9.91
C GLY A 16 -15.83 -6.36 -9.30
N GLY A 17 -16.29 -5.11 -9.37
CA GLY A 17 -17.64 -4.70 -8.95
C GLY A 17 -17.81 -4.36 -7.47
N SER A 18 -17.02 -4.94 -6.56
CA SER A 18 -17.17 -4.73 -5.10
C SER A 18 -15.87 -4.59 -4.32
N THR A 19 -14.70 -4.79 -4.95
CA THR A 19 -13.42 -4.79 -4.25
C THR A 19 -12.70 -3.47 -4.43
N LEU A 20 -12.19 -2.89 -3.35
CA LEU A 20 -11.31 -1.72 -3.41
C LEU A 20 -9.85 -2.16 -3.47
N ALA A 21 -9.06 -1.49 -4.33
CA ALA A 21 -7.63 -1.75 -4.48
C ALA A 21 -6.84 -0.43 -4.53
N ILE A 22 -5.61 -0.47 -4.03
CA ILE A 22 -4.60 0.58 -4.22
C ILE A 22 -3.37 0.00 -4.93
N SER A 23 -2.69 0.83 -5.71
CA SER A 23 -1.42 0.43 -6.33
C SER A 23 -0.25 0.71 -5.40
N LEU A 24 0.52 -0.34 -5.09
CA LEU A 24 1.75 -0.20 -4.33
C LEU A 24 2.86 0.44 -5.20
N PRO A 25 3.79 1.23 -4.64
CA PRO A 25 4.87 1.83 -5.41
C PRO A 25 5.79 0.77 -6.03
N LYS A 26 5.91 0.76 -7.36
CA LYS A 26 6.66 -0.27 -8.11
C LYS A 26 8.13 -0.43 -7.71
N ASN A 27 8.78 0.65 -7.29
CA ASN A 27 10.18 0.59 -6.85
C ASN A 27 10.30 0.00 -5.44
N TRP A 28 9.30 0.27 -4.58
CA TRP A 28 9.24 -0.33 -3.25
C TRP A 28 8.96 -1.82 -3.35
N THR A 29 7.94 -2.24 -4.13
CA THR A 29 7.59 -3.66 -4.28
C THR A 29 8.77 -4.48 -4.80
N ARG A 30 9.51 -3.96 -5.79
CA ARG A 30 10.74 -4.58 -6.29
C ARG A 30 11.83 -4.69 -5.24
N ARG A 31 12.06 -3.63 -4.45
CA ARG A 31 13.07 -3.62 -3.39
C ARG A 31 12.77 -4.61 -2.27
N VAL A 32 11.51 -4.81 -1.92
CA VAL A 32 11.10 -5.78 -0.87
C VAL A 32 10.81 -7.17 -1.43
N GLY A 33 10.93 -7.38 -2.75
CA GLY A 33 10.71 -8.68 -3.38
C GLY A 33 9.24 -9.13 -3.46
N LEU A 34 8.29 -8.21 -3.27
CA LEU A 34 6.85 -8.53 -3.26
C LEU A 34 6.37 -8.86 -4.68
N LYS A 35 5.70 -10.00 -4.84
CA LYS A 35 5.15 -10.51 -6.11
C LYS A 35 3.66 -10.89 -5.97
N PRO A 36 2.93 -11.02 -7.09
CA PRO A 36 1.54 -11.50 -7.05
C PRO A 36 1.42 -12.84 -6.34
N GLY A 37 0.44 -12.95 -5.44
CA GLY A 37 0.20 -14.15 -4.61
C GLY A 37 0.87 -14.13 -3.23
N ASP A 38 1.79 -13.20 -2.97
CA ASP A 38 2.33 -13.01 -1.63
C ASP A 38 1.29 -12.42 -0.68
N TYR A 39 1.38 -12.78 0.60
CA TYR A 39 0.58 -12.20 1.67
C TYR A 39 1.32 -11.02 2.32
N VAL A 40 0.58 -10.00 2.74
CA VAL A 40 1.08 -8.88 3.52
C VAL A 40 0.17 -8.67 4.73
N PHE A 41 0.74 -8.16 5.81
CA PHE A 41 -0.03 -7.61 6.93
C PHE A 41 -0.32 -6.14 6.66
N ILE A 42 -1.50 -5.69 7.06
CA ILE A 42 -1.92 -4.29 7.06
C ILE A 42 -2.32 -3.96 8.50
N ALA A 43 -1.85 -2.83 9.02
CA ALA A 43 -2.26 -2.33 10.32
C ALA A 43 -3.31 -1.23 10.10
N LEU A 44 -4.22 -1.06 11.06
CA LEU A 44 -5.10 0.10 11.09
C LEU A 44 -4.70 0.90 12.31
N GLU A 45 -4.23 2.11 12.08
CA GLU A 45 -3.82 3.00 13.15
C GLU A 45 -5.00 3.81 13.67
N SER A 46 -4.91 4.28 14.92
CA SER A 46 -6.00 5.00 15.59
C SER A 46 -6.38 6.33 14.93
N ASP A 47 -5.47 6.90 14.13
CA ASP A 47 -5.70 8.13 13.36
C ASP A 47 -6.41 7.87 12.02
N GLY A 48 -6.75 6.61 11.72
CA GLY A 48 -7.38 6.20 10.48
C GLY A 48 -6.40 5.96 9.33
N SER A 49 -5.10 5.99 9.58
CA SER A 49 -4.09 5.57 8.61
C SER A 49 -3.99 4.04 8.50
N LEU A 50 -3.50 3.59 7.33
CA LEU A 50 -3.20 2.17 7.01
C LEU A 50 -1.70 1.89 7.13
#